data_AF-A0A0C2DDI7-F1
#
_entry.id   AF-A0A0C2DDI7-F1
#
_cell.length_a   1.000
_cell.length_b   1.000
_cell.length_c   1.000
_cell.angle_alpha   90.00
_cell.angle_beta   90.00
_cell.angle_gamma   90.00
#
_symmetry.space_group_name_H-M   'P 1'
#
loop_
_entity.id
_entity.type
_entity.pdbx_description
1 polymer ?
#
loop_
_entity_poly.entity_id
_entity_poly.type
_entity_poly.pdbx_seq_one_letter_code
_entity_poly.pdbx_strand_id
1 'polypeptide(L)'
;MPIITDVNANAGGDKKAIQFRKALHLYFQGSIASARAIANHGERPHVECGGNLIFKLKHQAVEIVEAVEKKCPTDEWFDWCGTYKHCELKCDRDLTEEEEQACLSRVCEKSACVCNDGLYRDKFGNCVEKDECNDMEIITFAPVNCLYFFDPQYYGFYYRDNLCNHVHNVVEWFCAGFFLSTSIVADILIALSLFKQRKTYSNRVDVTNVHGKQLILKEREEH
;
A
#
# COMPACT_ATOMS: atom_id res chain seq x y z
N MET A 1 70.26 11.86 -20.53
CA MET A 1 69.90 11.27 -19.23
C MET A 1 68.39 11.35 -19.08
N PRO A 2 67.71 10.22 -18.82
CA PRO A 2 66.26 10.09 -18.81
C PRO A 2 65.69 10.33 -17.41
N ILE A 3 64.45 10.82 -17.31
CA ILE A 3 63.52 10.38 -16.26
C ILE A 3 62.15 10.17 -16.90
N ILE A 4 61.83 8.89 -17.01
CA ILE A 4 60.50 8.33 -17.17
C ILE A 4 59.72 8.61 -15.87
N THR A 5 58.47 9.05 -15.96
CA THR A 5 57.40 8.46 -15.15
C THR A 5 56.07 8.60 -15.87
N ASP A 6 55.56 7.44 -16.27
CA ASP A 6 54.20 7.15 -16.68
C ASP A 6 53.18 7.64 -15.64
N VAL A 7 52.09 8.26 -16.11
CA VAL A 7 50.82 8.25 -15.37
C VAL A 7 49.81 7.48 -16.19
N ASN A 8 49.74 6.20 -15.83
CA ASN A 8 48.78 5.21 -16.28
C ASN A 8 47.40 5.56 -15.69
N ALA A 9 46.53 6.20 -16.48
CA ALA A 9 45.14 6.44 -16.13
C ALA A 9 44.30 5.19 -16.44
N ASN A 10 44.30 4.27 -15.48
CA ASN A 10 43.44 3.10 -15.46
C ASN A 10 41.96 3.48 -15.61
N ALA A 11 41.30 2.80 -16.55
CA ALA A 11 39.87 2.75 -16.72
C ALA A 11 39.20 2.19 -15.46
N GLY A 12 38.65 3.07 -14.63
CA GLY A 12 37.97 2.69 -13.39
C GLY A 12 36.90 3.72 -13.06
N GLY A 13 35.82 3.76 -13.84
CA GLY A 13 34.85 4.84 -13.69
C GLY A 13 33.47 4.58 -14.28
N ASP A 14 32.91 3.37 -14.13
CA ASP A 14 31.51 3.13 -14.52
C ASP A 14 30.77 2.09 -13.65
N LYS A 15 31.13 1.99 -12.36
CA LYS A 15 30.37 1.18 -11.39
C LYS A 15 29.30 1.97 -10.63
N LYS A 16 29.32 3.31 -10.66
CA LYS A 16 28.31 4.16 -10.00
C LYS A 16 27.06 4.41 -10.85
N ALA A 17 27.18 4.44 -12.18
CA ALA A 17 26.03 4.63 -13.08
C ALA A 17 25.07 3.42 -13.09
N ILE A 18 25.57 2.20 -12.83
CA ILE A 18 24.76 0.99 -12.76
C ILE A 18 23.98 0.87 -11.44
N GLN A 19 24.49 1.44 -10.33
CA GLN A 19 23.77 1.42 -9.05
C GLN A 19 22.54 2.33 -9.04
N PHE A 20 22.58 3.50 -9.71
CA PHE A 20 21.43 4.41 -9.75
C PHE A 20 20.23 3.82 -10.54
N ARG A 21 20.50 3.00 -11.56
CA ARG A 21 19.45 2.34 -12.36
C ARG A 21 18.69 1.25 -11.59
N LYS A 22 19.31 0.62 -10.58
CA LYS A 22 18.64 -0.36 -9.72
C LYS A 22 17.76 0.30 -8.64
N ALA A 23 18.13 1.48 -8.16
CA ALA A 23 17.31 2.21 -7.18
C ALA A 23 16.00 2.76 -7.80
N LEU A 24 16.04 3.25 -9.05
CA LEU A 24 14.85 3.79 -9.72
C LEU A 24 13.82 2.71 -10.08
N HIS A 25 14.26 1.47 -10.33
CA HIS A 25 13.37 0.35 -10.68
C HIS A 25 12.60 -0.20 -9.45
N LEU A 26 13.17 -0.10 -8.25
CA LEU A 26 12.50 -0.47 -7.00
C LEU A 26 11.42 0.56 -6.59
N TYR A 27 11.61 1.84 -6.95
CA TYR A 27 10.62 2.88 -6.66
C TYR A 27 9.36 2.75 -7.53
N PHE A 28 9.48 2.27 -8.78
CA PHE A 28 8.33 2.10 -9.68
C PHE A 28 7.55 0.78 -9.47
N GLN A 29 8.16 -0.26 -8.87
CA GLN A 29 7.46 -1.51 -8.56
C GLN A 29 6.64 -1.45 -7.26
N GLY A 30 6.88 -0.45 -6.40
CA GLY A 30 6.10 -0.23 -5.18
C GLY A 30 4.65 0.21 -5.42
N SER A 31 4.33 0.78 -6.58
CA SER A 31 3.01 1.36 -6.85
C SER A 31 2.01 0.44 -7.57
N ILE A 32 2.41 -0.78 -7.95
CA ILE A 32 1.51 -1.74 -8.65
C ILE A 32 1.14 -2.95 -7.76
N ALA A 33 1.83 -3.16 -6.63
CA ALA A 33 1.56 -4.28 -5.74
C ALA A 33 0.33 -4.10 -4.83
N SER A 34 -0.30 -2.92 -4.80
CA SER A 34 -1.48 -2.65 -3.95
C SER A 34 -2.83 -2.87 -4.65
N ALA A 35 -2.84 -3.24 -5.94
CA ALA A 35 -4.08 -3.41 -6.73
C ALA A 35 -4.48 -4.86 -7.01
N ARG A 36 -3.87 -5.86 -6.35
CA ARG A 36 -4.13 -7.30 -6.63
C ARG A 36 -4.50 -8.13 -5.41
N ALA A 37 -5.28 -7.56 -4.51
CA ALA A 37 -5.81 -8.24 -3.34
C ALA A 37 -7.31 -8.02 -3.12
N ILE A 38 -8.13 -7.99 -4.18
CA ILE A 38 -9.58 -8.32 -4.10
C ILE A 38 -9.96 -8.99 -5.43
N ALA A 39 -9.76 -10.30 -5.53
CA ALA A 39 -10.43 -11.18 -6.49
C ALA A 39 -9.92 -12.61 -6.22
N ASN A 40 -10.68 -13.37 -5.42
CA ASN A 40 -10.78 -14.84 -5.41
C ASN A 40 -11.11 -15.35 -4.00
N HIS A 41 -12.39 -15.25 -3.62
CA HIS A 41 -12.97 -16.19 -2.67
C HIS A 41 -14.29 -16.69 -3.23
N GLY A 42 -14.20 -17.83 -3.90
CA GLY A 42 -15.33 -18.57 -4.41
C GLY A 42 -14.83 -19.88 -4.98
N GLU A 43 -14.65 -20.90 -4.12
CA GLU A 43 -14.84 -22.30 -4.53
C GLU A 43 -14.87 -23.22 -3.31
N ARG A 44 -15.93 -24.04 -3.27
CA ARG A 44 -16.21 -25.11 -2.30
C ARG A 44 -15.31 -26.31 -2.61
N PRO A 45 -14.71 -26.99 -1.61
CA PRO A 45 -14.10 -28.28 -1.88
C PRO A 45 -15.17 -29.37 -1.97
N HIS A 46 -15.07 -30.11 -3.08
CA HIS A 46 -15.84 -31.28 -3.45
C HIS A 46 -15.44 -32.47 -2.56
N VAL A 47 -16.45 -33.26 -2.18
CA VAL A 47 -16.32 -34.51 -1.44
C VAL A 47 -15.84 -35.61 -2.39
N GLU A 48 -14.73 -36.26 -2.08
CA GLU A 48 -14.37 -37.58 -2.62
C GLU A 48 -14.52 -38.63 -1.52
N CYS A 49 -15.45 -39.56 -1.77
CA CYS A 49 -15.62 -40.80 -1.02
C CYS A 49 -14.73 -41.89 -1.62
N GLY A 50 -14.03 -42.64 -0.77
CA GLY A 50 -13.77 -44.06 -1.03
C GLY A 50 -12.38 -44.58 -0.69
N GLY A 51 -12.30 -45.38 0.38
CA GLY A 51 -11.53 -46.63 0.34
C GLY A 51 -10.31 -46.76 1.26
N ASN A 52 -10.57 -47.26 2.47
CA ASN A 52 -9.70 -48.14 3.28
C ASN A 52 -8.27 -47.71 3.59
N LEU A 53 -8.06 -47.26 4.83
CA LEU A 53 -6.97 -47.82 5.63
C LEU A 53 -7.28 -47.77 7.12
N ILE A 54 -7.66 -48.94 7.65
CA ILE A 54 -7.61 -49.28 9.06
C ILE A 54 -6.15 -49.14 9.50
N PHE A 55 -5.77 -48.07 10.17
CA PHE A 55 -4.66 -48.06 11.13
C PHE A 55 -4.71 -46.79 11.99
N LYS A 56 -4.62 -47.00 13.32
CA LYS A 56 -4.47 -46.00 14.40
C LYS A 56 -5.69 -45.18 14.80
N LEU A 57 -6.64 -45.89 15.40
CA LEU A 57 -7.24 -45.48 16.67
C LEU A 57 -6.12 -45.12 17.68
N LYS A 58 -5.87 -43.82 17.87
CA LYS A 58 -5.32 -43.14 19.07
C LYS A 58 -4.74 -41.76 18.68
N HIS A 59 -5.60 -40.89 18.18
CA HIS A 59 -5.53 -39.46 18.44
C HIS A 59 -6.90 -39.14 19.04
N GLN A 60 -7.13 -39.38 20.33
CA GLN A 60 -6.87 -38.36 21.34
C GLN A 60 -7.53 -37.06 20.84
N ALA A 61 -8.85 -36.96 20.85
CA ALA A 61 -9.63 -36.65 22.06
C ALA A 61 -8.96 -35.55 22.90
N VAL A 62 -8.47 -34.52 22.23
CA VAL A 62 -8.24 -33.18 22.76
C VAL A 62 -8.66 -32.24 21.64
N GLU A 63 -9.93 -32.34 21.23
CA GLU A 63 -10.62 -31.15 20.79
C GLU A 63 -10.74 -30.33 22.06
N ILE A 64 -9.86 -29.34 22.15
CA ILE A 64 -9.70 -28.45 23.29
C ILE A 64 -11.09 -27.89 23.54
N VAL A 65 -11.74 -28.40 24.59
CA VAL A 65 -12.74 -27.66 25.35
C VAL A 65 -11.99 -26.48 25.92
N GLU A 66 -11.64 -25.54 25.05
CA GLU A 66 -11.45 -24.16 25.43
C GLU A 66 -12.90 -23.69 25.60
N ALA A 67 -13.50 -24.15 26.70
CA ALA A 67 -14.21 -23.22 27.55
C ALA A 67 -13.18 -22.16 27.97
N VAL A 68 -12.75 -21.33 27.01
CA VAL A 68 -12.41 -19.95 27.24
C VAL A 68 -13.57 -19.51 28.11
N GLU A 69 -13.30 -19.26 29.39
CA GLU A 69 -14.24 -18.52 30.22
C GLU A 69 -14.66 -17.36 29.32
N LYS A 70 -15.92 -17.37 28.84
CA LYS A 70 -16.43 -16.37 27.90
C LYS A 70 -16.54 -15.07 28.68
N LYS A 71 -15.38 -14.49 28.98
CA LYS A 71 -15.22 -13.21 29.61
C LYS A 71 -15.54 -12.23 28.51
N CYS A 72 -16.67 -11.59 28.68
CA CYS A 72 -16.97 -10.44 27.88
C CYS A 72 -15.89 -9.37 28.14
N PRO A 73 -15.58 -8.54 27.14
CA PRO A 73 -14.85 -7.29 27.30
C PRO A 73 -15.39 -6.46 28.48
N THR A 74 -14.58 -5.50 28.93
CA THR A 74 -15.08 -4.45 29.81
C THR A 74 -16.28 -3.78 29.16
N ASP A 75 -17.24 -3.36 29.99
CA ASP A 75 -18.46 -2.66 29.55
C ASP A 75 -19.50 -3.52 28.80
N GLU A 76 -19.29 -4.84 28.83
CA GLU A 76 -20.23 -5.85 28.36
C GLU A 76 -20.56 -6.86 29.47
N TRP A 77 -21.80 -7.35 29.46
CA TRP A 77 -22.25 -8.46 30.30
C TRP A 77 -22.59 -9.68 29.46
N PHE A 78 -22.42 -10.86 30.04
CA PHE A 78 -22.65 -12.12 29.34
C PHE A 78 -24.14 -12.48 29.36
N ASP A 79 -24.79 -12.45 28.21
CA ASP A 79 -26.14 -12.97 28.02
C ASP A 79 -26.06 -14.43 27.56
N TRP A 80 -26.54 -15.34 28.41
CA TRP A 80 -26.55 -16.77 28.13
C TRP A 80 -27.53 -17.15 27.00
N CYS A 81 -28.59 -16.36 26.81
CA CYS A 81 -29.65 -16.59 25.82
C CYS A 81 -29.36 -15.84 24.50
N GLY A 82 -28.65 -14.71 24.60
CA GLY A 82 -28.21 -13.86 23.50
C GLY A 82 -29.31 -13.06 22.82
N THR A 83 -30.53 -13.10 23.35
CA THR A 83 -31.69 -12.39 22.81
C THR A 83 -31.47 -10.88 22.78
N TYR A 84 -30.74 -10.34 23.76
CA TYR A 84 -30.48 -8.90 23.85
C TYR A 84 -29.45 -8.40 22.85
N LYS A 85 -28.76 -9.30 22.13
CA LYS A 85 -27.71 -8.90 21.20
C LYS A 85 -28.22 -8.06 20.03
N HIS A 86 -29.44 -8.33 19.57
CA HIS A 86 -30.07 -7.59 18.47
C HIS A 86 -30.68 -6.26 18.92
N CYS A 87 -30.74 -6.04 20.24
CA CYS A 87 -31.43 -4.95 20.92
C CYS A 87 -30.47 -3.89 21.46
N GLU A 88 -29.18 -4.06 21.19
CA GLU A 88 -28.17 -3.10 21.59
C GLU A 88 -28.37 -1.80 20.83
N LEU A 89 -28.23 -0.68 21.53
CA LEU A 89 -28.16 0.62 20.92
C LEU A 89 -26.92 0.69 20.03
N LYS A 90 -27.05 1.20 18.80
CA LYS A 90 -25.94 1.33 17.84
C LYS A 90 -25.64 2.80 17.61
N CYS A 91 -24.37 3.15 17.43
CA CYS A 91 -23.99 4.54 17.15
C CYS A 91 -24.56 5.05 15.81
N ASP A 92 -24.68 4.18 14.81
CA ASP A 92 -25.05 4.59 13.45
C ASP A 92 -26.55 4.81 13.24
N ARG A 93 -27.42 4.25 14.10
CA ARG A 93 -28.88 4.34 13.97
C ARG A 93 -29.60 3.96 15.25
N ASP A 94 -30.77 4.55 15.44
CA ASP A 94 -31.73 4.09 16.44
C ASP A 94 -32.32 2.71 16.06
N LEU A 95 -32.81 1.99 17.07
CA LEU A 95 -33.52 0.73 16.88
C LEU A 95 -34.86 0.97 16.18
N THR A 96 -35.23 0.10 15.25
CA THR A 96 -36.56 0.15 14.65
C THR A 96 -37.60 -0.51 15.56
N GLU A 97 -38.87 -0.14 15.43
CA GLU A 97 -39.96 -0.76 16.21
C GLU A 97 -40.02 -2.30 16.04
N GLU A 98 -39.63 -2.80 14.86
CA GLU A 98 -39.55 -4.25 14.58
C GLU A 98 -38.40 -4.93 15.36
N GLU A 99 -37.26 -4.25 15.51
CA GLU A 99 -36.13 -4.75 16.30
C GLU A 99 -36.46 -4.76 17.79
N GLU A 100 -37.13 -3.71 18.29
CA GLU A 100 -37.63 -3.67 19.67
C GLU A 100 -38.61 -4.81 19.97
N GLN A 101 -39.48 -5.16 19.01
CA GLN A 101 -40.37 -6.32 19.15
C GLN A 101 -39.62 -7.65 19.16
N ALA A 102 -38.54 -7.77 18.39
CA ALA A 102 -37.69 -8.96 18.40
C ALA A 102 -37.04 -9.19 19.77
N CYS A 103 -36.74 -8.11 20.51
CA CYS A 103 -36.19 -8.16 21.88
C CYS A 103 -37.13 -8.80 22.90
N LEU A 104 -38.43 -8.74 22.66
CA LEU A 104 -39.44 -9.32 23.55
C LEU A 104 -39.62 -10.83 23.32
N SER A 105 -38.95 -11.39 22.29
CA SER A 105 -38.94 -12.82 22.03
C SER A 105 -38.27 -13.58 23.18
N ARG A 106 -38.81 -14.75 23.54
CA ARG A 106 -38.20 -15.65 24.55
C ARG A 106 -37.35 -16.75 23.91
N VAL A 107 -37.05 -16.61 22.62
CA VAL A 107 -36.26 -17.60 21.88
C VAL A 107 -34.78 -17.33 22.14
N CYS A 108 -34.10 -18.32 22.71
CA CYS A 108 -32.65 -18.30 22.87
C CYS A 108 -31.99 -18.88 21.63
N GLU A 109 -31.21 -18.08 20.91
CA GLU A 109 -30.44 -18.55 19.76
C GLU A 109 -29.04 -19.00 20.18
N LYS A 110 -28.24 -18.07 20.69
CA LYS A 110 -26.82 -18.30 21.02
C LYS A 110 -26.34 -17.28 22.04
N SER A 111 -25.67 -17.76 23.08
CA SER A 111 -25.03 -16.89 24.08
C SER A 111 -24.14 -15.83 23.44
N ALA A 112 -24.25 -14.58 23.87
CA ALA A 112 -23.50 -13.45 23.34
C ALA A 112 -23.14 -12.45 24.45
N CYS A 113 -22.14 -11.60 24.18
CA CYS A 113 -21.83 -10.47 25.06
C CYS A 113 -22.66 -9.25 24.62
N VAL A 114 -23.27 -8.59 25.60
CA VAL A 114 -24.21 -7.50 25.40
C VAL A 114 -23.66 -6.25 26.08
N CYS A 115 -23.77 -5.09 25.44
CA CYS A 115 -23.37 -3.81 26.04
C CYS A 115 -24.14 -3.55 27.35
N ASN A 116 -23.49 -2.91 28.32
CA ASN A 116 -24.19 -2.40 29.50
C ASN A 116 -25.24 -1.35 29.11
N ASP A 117 -26.26 -1.21 29.97
CA ASP A 117 -27.34 -0.26 29.77
C ASP A 117 -26.80 1.18 29.64
N GLY A 118 -27.24 1.89 28.59
CA GLY A 118 -26.82 3.26 28.31
C GLY A 118 -25.59 3.38 27.41
N LEU A 119 -24.90 2.28 27.10
CA LEU A 119 -23.80 2.25 26.13
C LEU A 119 -24.29 1.89 24.73
N TYR A 120 -23.57 2.38 23.74
CA TYR A 120 -23.84 2.20 22.32
C TYR A 120 -22.73 1.38 21.68
N ARG A 121 -23.10 0.44 20.80
CA ARG A 121 -22.12 -0.34 20.05
C ARG A 121 -21.62 0.45 18.85
N ASP A 122 -20.30 0.64 18.79
CA ASP A 122 -19.63 1.25 17.66
C ASP A 122 -19.51 0.27 16.46
N LYS A 123 -19.04 0.78 15.31
CA LYS A 123 -18.78 -0.02 14.10
C LYS A 123 -17.59 -0.98 14.25
N PHE A 124 -16.76 -0.80 15.28
CA PHE A 124 -15.60 -1.63 15.58
C PHE A 124 -15.93 -2.79 16.53
N GLY A 125 -17.14 -2.80 17.09
CA GLY A 125 -17.64 -3.80 18.02
C GLY A 125 -17.41 -3.46 19.51
N ASN A 126 -17.04 -2.24 19.88
CA ASN A 126 -16.91 -1.80 21.28
C ASN A 126 -18.17 -1.11 21.78
N CYS A 127 -18.42 -1.18 23.09
CA CYS A 127 -19.50 -0.43 23.75
C CYS A 127 -18.94 0.88 24.29
N VAL A 128 -19.48 2.01 23.82
CA VAL A 128 -19.01 3.37 24.12
C VAL A 128 -20.15 4.23 24.62
N GLU A 129 -19.84 5.35 25.27
CA GLU A 129 -20.86 6.33 25.66
C GLU A 129 -21.42 7.08 24.43
N LYS A 130 -22.61 7.66 24.56
CA LYS A 130 -23.33 8.29 23.43
C LYS A 130 -22.57 9.48 22.83
N ASP A 131 -21.81 10.19 23.63
CA ASP A 131 -20.95 11.30 23.21
C ASP A 131 -19.75 10.83 22.37
N GLU A 132 -19.19 9.65 22.68
CA GLU A 132 -18.09 9.02 21.93
C GLU A 132 -18.52 8.44 20.58
N CYS A 133 -19.82 8.17 20.37
CA CYS A 133 -20.33 7.67 19.08
C CYS A 133 -20.04 8.59 17.89
N ASN A 134 -19.83 9.89 18.11
CA ASN A 134 -19.60 10.88 17.05
C ASN A 134 -18.12 11.22 16.81
N ASP A 135 -17.20 10.47 17.42
CA ASP A 135 -15.76 10.62 17.19
C ASP A 135 -15.35 9.99 15.85
N MET A 136 -15.96 10.46 14.76
CA MET A 136 -15.33 10.39 13.44
C MET A 136 -14.03 11.20 13.54
N GLU A 137 -12.90 10.51 13.48
CA GLU A 137 -11.57 11.10 13.56
C GLU A 137 -11.38 12.14 12.44
N ILE A 138 -11.67 13.41 12.73
CA ILE A 138 -11.44 14.52 11.80
C ILE A 138 -9.94 14.79 11.80
N ILE A 139 -9.24 14.30 10.78
CA ILE A 139 -7.84 14.66 10.57
C ILE A 139 -7.79 16.08 10.00
N THR A 140 -7.76 17.10 10.86
CA THR A 140 -7.57 18.50 10.44
C THR A 140 -6.09 18.77 10.17
N PHE A 141 -5.69 18.86 8.90
CA PHE A 141 -4.38 19.42 8.54
C PHE A 141 -4.44 20.95 8.58
N ALA A 142 -3.99 21.53 9.70
CA ALA A 142 -4.05 22.96 9.98
C ALA A 142 -2.79 23.71 9.54
N PRO A 143 -2.68 24.05 8.24
CA PRO A 143 -2.24 25.41 7.95
C PRO A 143 -3.28 26.26 7.22
N VAL A 144 -4.42 25.69 6.80
CA VAL A 144 -5.36 26.42 5.90
C VAL A 144 -6.84 26.42 6.32
N ASN A 145 -7.18 25.99 7.54
CA ASN A 145 -8.58 25.88 8.01
C ASN A 145 -9.51 25.11 7.04
N CYS A 146 -8.95 24.21 6.24
CA CYS A 146 -9.72 23.28 5.43
C CYS A 146 -10.10 22.08 6.30
N LEU A 147 -11.40 21.86 6.48
CA LEU A 147 -11.92 20.65 7.11
C LEU A 147 -11.94 19.53 6.08
N TYR A 148 -11.15 18.49 6.33
CA TYR A 148 -11.14 17.27 5.52
C TYR A 148 -12.03 16.24 6.21
N PHE A 149 -13.10 15.82 5.53
CA PHE A 149 -13.88 14.66 5.92
C PHE A 149 -13.50 13.50 5.00
N PHE A 150 -12.92 12.46 5.59
CA PHE A 150 -12.74 11.18 4.92
C PHE A 150 -13.99 10.34 5.18
N ASP A 151 -14.80 10.13 4.14
CA ASP A 151 -15.91 9.19 4.23
C ASP A 151 -15.41 7.80 3.82
N PRO A 152 -15.30 6.84 4.77
CA PRO A 152 -14.80 5.50 4.46
C PRO A 152 -15.74 4.72 3.54
N GLN A 153 -17.01 5.08 3.42
CA GLN A 153 -17.94 4.36 2.53
C GLN A 153 -17.69 4.70 1.06
N TYR A 154 -17.12 5.86 0.76
CA TYR A 154 -17.00 6.38 -0.61
C TYR A 154 -15.57 6.54 -1.14
N TYR A 155 -14.54 6.19 -0.36
CA TYR A 155 -13.12 6.43 -0.71
C TYR A 155 -12.89 7.83 -1.32
N GLY A 156 -13.64 8.81 -0.84
CA GLY A 156 -13.75 10.14 -1.42
C GLY A 156 -13.56 11.20 -0.35
N PHE A 157 -12.90 12.29 -0.73
CA PHE A 157 -12.77 13.47 0.12
C PHE A 157 -13.87 14.46 -0.24
N TYR A 158 -14.67 14.87 0.76
CA TYR A 158 -15.68 15.90 0.58
C TYR A 158 -15.22 17.21 1.23
N TYR A 159 -15.43 18.31 0.51
CA TYR A 159 -15.04 19.65 0.95
C TYR A 159 -16.29 20.44 1.36
N ARG A 160 -16.28 20.97 2.59
CA ARG A 160 -17.20 22.03 2.98
C ARG A 160 -16.50 23.35 2.64
N ASP A 161 -17.13 24.15 1.78
CA ASP A 161 -16.71 25.48 1.28
C ASP A 161 -15.91 25.55 -0.04
N ASN A 162 -16.40 26.42 -0.94
CA ASN A 162 -15.89 26.64 -2.30
C ASN A 162 -14.45 27.15 -2.36
N LEU A 163 -13.96 27.80 -1.29
CA LEU A 163 -12.60 28.34 -1.23
C LEU A 163 -11.55 27.22 -1.14
N CYS A 164 -11.82 26.17 -0.36
CA CYS A 164 -10.86 25.08 -0.20
C CYS A 164 -10.72 24.28 -1.50
N ASN A 165 -11.82 24.07 -2.24
CA ASN A 165 -11.77 23.47 -3.58
C ASN A 165 -10.92 24.31 -4.55
N HIS A 166 -11.03 25.65 -4.48
CA HIS A 166 -10.21 26.51 -5.32
C HIS A 166 -8.71 26.41 -5.00
N VAL A 167 -8.35 26.45 -3.71
CA VAL A 167 -6.96 26.28 -3.26
C VAL A 167 -6.44 24.89 -3.63
N HIS A 168 -7.23 23.85 -3.44
CA HIS A 168 -6.84 22.49 -3.79
C HIS A 168 -6.54 22.35 -5.27
N ASN A 169 -7.44 22.83 -6.13
CA ASN A 169 -7.21 22.83 -7.58
C ASN A 169 -5.92 23.60 -7.91
N VAL A 170 -5.73 24.79 -7.34
CA VAL A 170 -4.51 25.58 -7.57
C VAL A 170 -3.25 24.79 -7.18
N VAL A 171 -3.23 24.19 -5.98
CA VAL A 171 -2.11 23.38 -5.50
C VAL A 171 -1.87 22.16 -6.40
N GLU A 172 -2.93 21.48 -6.83
CA GLU A 172 -2.84 20.34 -7.73
C GLU A 172 -2.21 20.73 -9.07
N TRP A 173 -2.68 21.83 -9.67
CA TRP A 173 -2.13 22.36 -10.92
C TRP A 173 -0.66 22.79 -10.76
N PHE A 174 -0.31 23.41 -9.63
CA PHE A 174 1.08 23.78 -9.33
C PHE A 174 1.99 22.55 -9.18
N CYS A 175 1.56 21.54 -8.43
CA CYS A 175 2.29 20.29 -8.26
C CYS A 175 2.46 19.55 -9.59
N ALA A 176 1.38 19.39 -10.36
CA ALA A 176 1.42 18.77 -11.68
C ALA A 176 2.37 19.51 -12.63
N GLY A 177 2.31 20.84 -12.65
CA GLY A 177 3.23 21.68 -13.43
C GLY A 177 4.69 21.50 -13.02
N PHE A 178 4.98 21.44 -11.72
CA PHE A 178 6.33 21.22 -11.21
C PHE A 178 6.89 19.85 -11.60
N PHE A 179 6.10 18.78 -11.44
CA PHE A 179 6.53 17.43 -11.82
C PHE A 179 6.73 17.28 -13.33
N LEU A 180 5.84 17.84 -14.15
CA LEU A 180 6.02 17.82 -15.61
C LEU A 180 7.23 18.62 -16.05
N SER A 181 7.46 19.79 -15.46
CA SER A 181 8.62 20.63 -15.77
C SER A 181 9.94 19.93 -15.42
N THR A 182 10.03 19.33 -14.23
CA THR A 182 11.24 18.60 -13.80
C THR A 182 11.50 17.37 -14.66
N SER A 183 10.46 16.65 -15.10
CA SER A 183 10.58 15.53 -16.04
C SER A 183 11.18 15.98 -17.38
N ILE A 184 10.67 17.07 -17.96
CA ILE A 184 11.19 17.60 -19.24
C ILE A 184 12.66 18.00 -19.12
N VAL A 185 13.04 18.66 -18.01
CA VAL A 185 14.43 19.02 -17.76
C VAL A 185 15.31 17.77 -17.64
N ALA A 186 14.84 16.73 -16.95
CA ALA A 186 15.56 15.46 -16.84
C ALA A 186 15.79 14.81 -18.21
N ASP A 187 14.77 14.79 -19.08
CA ASP A 187 14.88 14.24 -20.43
C ASP A 187 15.87 15.02 -21.30
N ILE A 188 15.86 16.35 -21.22
CA ILE A 188 16.84 17.21 -21.91
C ILE A 188 18.26 16.92 -21.42
N LEU A 189 18.47 16.81 -20.10
CA LEU A 189 19.77 16.50 -19.52
C LEU A 189 20.28 15.11 -19.97
N ILE A 190 19.39 14.12 -20.02
CA ILE A 190 19.71 12.78 -20.53
C ILE A 190 20.10 12.87 -22.01
N ALA A 191 19.33 13.57 -22.85
CA ALA A 191 19.63 13.74 -24.26
C ALA A 191 20.99 14.42 -24.50
N LEU A 192 21.29 15.48 -23.73
CA LEU A 192 22.58 16.16 -23.80
C LEU A 192 23.74 15.27 -23.35
N SER A 193 23.52 14.42 -22.34
CA SER A 193 24.54 13.46 -21.87
C SER A 193 24.88 12.43 -22.96
N LEU A 194 23.86 11.88 -23.63
CA LEU A 194 24.03 10.94 -24.74
C LEU A 194 24.69 11.61 -25.95
N PHE A 195 24.35 12.87 -26.23
CA PHE A 195 24.99 13.64 -27.30
C PHE A 195 26.48 13.88 -27.05
N LYS A 196 26.86 14.20 -25.80
CA LYS A 196 28.27 14.34 -25.41
C LYS A 196 29.04 13.03 -25.54
N GLN A 197 28.45 11.91 -25.15
CA GLN A 197 29.04 10.58 -25.33
C GLN A 197 29.29 10.27 -26.81
N ARG A 198 28.30 10.55 -27.68
CA ARG A 198 28.43 10.33 -29.13
C ARG A 198 29.55 11.15 -29.77
N LYS A 199 29.68 12.42 -29.38
CA LYS A 199 30.75 13.29 -29.89
C LYS A 199 32.15 12.79 -29.50
N THR A 200 32.29 12.30 -28.27
CA THR A 200 33.56 11.74 -27.78
C THR A 200 33.91 10.43 -28.51
N TYR A 201 32.90 9.60 -28.79
CA TYR A 201 33.10 8.36 -29.55
C TYR A 201 33.53 8.62 -31.00
N SER A 202 32.87 9.55 -31.70
CA SER A 202 33.20 9.90 -33.09
C SER A 202 34.66 10.36 -33.24
N ASN A 203 35.12 11.25 -32.36
CA ASN A 203 36.50 11.74 -32.40
C ASN A 203 37.53 10.63 -32.18
N ARG A 204 37.21 9.59 -31.39
CA ARG A 204 38.13 8.47 -31.15
C ARG A 204 38.26 7.56 -32.37
N VAL A 205 37.18 7.36 -33.13
CA VAL A 205 37.19 6.53 -34.35
C VAL A 205 38.06 7.16 -35.45
N ASP A 206 37.96 8.48 -35.64
CA ASP A 206 38.77 9.18 -36.65
C ASP A 206 40.28 9.07 -36.35
N VAL A 207 40.69 9.19 -35.09
CA VAL A 207 42.09 9.02 -34.68
C VAL A 207 42.60 7.60 -34.96
N THR A 208 41.79 6.56 -34.69
CA THR A 208 42.20 5.17 -34.97
C THR A 208 42.31 4.86 -36.47
N ASN A 209 41.46 5.48 -37.30
CA ASN A 209 41.48 5.27 -38.76
C ASN A 209 42.71 5.93 -39.41
N VAL A 210 43.15 7.08 -38.89
CA VAL A 210 44.40 7.73 -39.33
C VAL A 210 45.63 6.89 -38.94
N HIS A 211 45.67 6.34 -37.72
CA HIS A 211 46.82 5.54 -37.28
C HIS A 211 46.92 4.19 -37.99
N GLY A 212 45.78 3.54 -38.26
CA GLY A 212 45.75 2.30 -39.04
C GLY A 212 46.28 2.46 -40.47
N LYS A 213 46.00 3.59 -41.13
CA LYS A 213 46.51 3.87 -42.48
C LYS A 213 48.03 4.09 -42.54
N GLN A 214 48.64 4.66 -41.49
CA GLN A 214 50.10 4.82 -41.45
C GLN A 214 50.84 3.49 -41.30
N LEU A 215 50.31 2.56 -40.52
CA LEU A 215 50.93 1.24 -40.35
C LEU A 215 50.93 0.42 -41.65
N ILE A 216 49.82 0.46 -42.40
CA ILE A 216 49.70 -0.25 -43.69
C ILE A 216 50.64 0.33 -44.77
N LEU A 217 50.88 1.65 -44.76
CA LEU A 217 51.82 2.26 -45.69
C LEU A 217 53.28 1.91 -45.35
N LYS A 218 53.61 1.80 -44.06
CA LYS A 218 54.97 1.45 -43.61
C LYS A 218 55.34 0.00 -43.97
N GLU A 219 54.40 -0.93 -43.88
CA GLU A 219 54.62 -2.35 -44.21
C GLU A 219 54.83 -2.60 -45.72
N ARG A 220 54.45 -1.64 -46.57
CA ARG A 220 54.62 -1.72 -48.04
C ARG A 220 55.98 -1.22 -48.55
N GLU A 221 56.74 -0.50 -47.73
CA GLU A 221 58.09 -0.03 -48.10
C GLU A 221 59.20 -1.02 -47.71
N GLU A 222 58.91 -2.03 -46.88
CA GLU A 222 59.87 -3.04 -46.44
C GLU A 222 59.83 -4.35 -47.27
N HIS A 223 59.02 -4.40 -48.32
CA HIS A 223 58.89 -5.53 -49.26
C HIS A 223 59.18 -5.10 -50.70
#